data_AF-A0A3D9UUT3-F1
#
_entry.id   AF-A0A3D9UUT3-F1
#
_cell.length_a   1.000
_cell.length_b   1.000
_cell.length_c   1.000
_cell.angle_alpha   90.00
_cell.angle_beta   90.00
_cell.angle_gamma   90.00
#
_symmetry.space_group_name_H-M   'P 1'
#
loop_
_entity.id
_entity.type
_entity.pdbx_description
1 polymer ?
#
loop_
_entity_poly.entity_id
_entity_poly.type
_entity_poly.pdbx_seq_one_letter_code
_entity_poly.pdbx_strand_id
1 'polypeptide(L)'
;MAKNEFLPFGIADGANVLTNDEYSKLAARTDGFSSGVAKSQELNKVWRQSAAIATVVAQFIAETTDKDVLDDGNLQALQAGLLNALRTTINASVPAASLTTAGITKLSNATDSNAENVAATSKAVKAVYDLASNIHINEASITQKGIVQLNNATDSPNEAQAATPKAVKAANDNASRRLDKAQNGADIPDKAAFVRNIGLEKTVKQAQDAMAKSANGADIENKAHFVENVGAYPKTGGVVNGNVDAFGYISANGIYEAGGKRVYSPVNKPRIDDIVLGAWSVLPVGVPVPWPLETPPAGWLKCNGSTFVAGQYPELEKVYPSLRLPDLRGVFIRGWSDDGLIDAGRPLLSFSADTLKKHSHSLLFGYGNGHDTPAVHEEYRKSASSVSYAAAGSSGLYISEEGGNETAPCNIAFNYIVRAI
;
A
#
# COMPACT_ATOMS: atom_id res chain seq x y z
N MET A 1 9.44 49.25 82.03
CA MET A 1 10.77 49.85 81.81
C MET A 1 11.63 49.41 82.96
N ALA A 2 12.72 48.69 82.66
CA ALA A 2 13.73 48.35 83.63
C ALA A 2 14.28 49.57 84.37
N LYS A 3 14.58 49.40 85.64
CA LYS A 3 15.10 50.43 86.53
C LYS A 3 16.64 50.44 86.50
N ASN A 4 17.22 51.63 86.43
CA ASN A 4 18.65 51.86 86.64
C ASN A 4 18.87 52.56 87.99
N GLU A 5 19.56 51.91 88.92
CA GLU A 5 19.88 52.49 90.23
C GLU A 5 21.26 53.15 90.30
N PHE A 6 22.08 53.02 89.26
CA PHE A 6 23.34 53.76 89.14
C PHE A 6 23.02 55.17 88.61
N LEU A 7 22.90 56.13 89.51
CA LEU A 7 22.45 57.48 89.19
C LEU A 7 23.63 58.44 88.91
N PRO A 8 23.47 59.44 88.02
CA PRO A 8 24.48 60.46 87.80
C PRO A 8 24.66 61.36 89.03
N PHE A 9 25.85 61.96 89.17
CA PHE A 9 26.17 62.90 90.24
C PHE A 9 26.69 64.23 89.68
N GLY A 10 26.15 65.37 90.12
CA GLY A 10 26.69 66.69 89.81
C GLY A 10 26.65 67.11 88.33
N ILE A 11 25.66 66.62 87.57
CA ILE A 11 25.53 66.90 86.12
C ILE A 11 24.78 68.20 85.78
N ALA A 12 24.16 68.85 86.76
CA ALA A 12 23.41 70.09 86.56
C ALA A 12 24.32 71.27 86.19
N ASP A 13 23.77 72.22 85.44
CA ASP A 13 24.43 73.50 85.17
C ASP A 13 24.75 74.21 86.49
N GLY A 14 25.98 74.70 86.62
CA GLY A 14 26.46 75.33 87.85
C GLY A 14 26.85 74.36 88.98
N ALA A 15 26.92 73.05 88.72
CA ALA A 15 27.44 72.10 89.71
C ALA A 15 28.84 72.50 90.20
N ASN A 16 29.08 72.33 91.51
CA ASN A 16 30.37 72.65 92.14
C ASN A 16 31.43 71.61 91.78
N VAL A 17 32.06 71.78 90.62
CA VAL A 17 33.01 70.86 89.99
C VAL A 17 34.07 71.64 89.22
N LEU A 18 35.29 71.09 89.16
CA LEU A 18 36.33 71.67 88.31
C LEU A 18 35.96 71.64 86.81
N THR A 19 36.42 72.66 86.08
CA THR A 19 36.46 72.62 84.61
C THR A 19 37.37 71.49 84.13
N ASN A 20 37.26 71.09 82.85
CA ASN A 20 38.13 70.05 82.30
C ASN A 20 39.61 70.48 82.30
N ASP A 21 39.88 71.75 82.01
CA ASP A 21 41.24 72.32 82.01
C ASP A 21 41.85 72.30 83.43
N GLU A 22 41.12 72.78 84.44
CA GLU A 22 41.58 72.78 85.83
C GLU A 22 41.81 71.37 86.38
N TYR A 23 40.90 70.44 86.08
CA TYR A 23 41.04 69.04 86.49
C TYR A 23 42.23 68.35 85.79
N SER A 24 42.52 68.69 84.53
CA SER A 24 43.67 68.12 83.82
C SER A 24 45.00 68.51 84.46
N LYS A 25 45.05 69.68 85.11
CA LYS A 25 46.22 70.26 85.79
C LYS A 25 46.31 69.90 87.27
N LEU A 26 45.29 69.27 87.85
CA LEU A 26 45.26 68.90 89.26
C LEU A 26 46.26 67.77 89.54
N ALA A 27 47.27 68.02 90.38
CA ALA A 27 48.29 67.02 90.74
C ALA A 27 47.67 65.73 91.33
N ALA A 28 46.62 65.87 92.15
CA ALA A 28 45.91 64.75 92.76
C ALA A 28 45.23 63.79 91.76
N ARG A 29 45.10 64.15 90.47
CA ARG A 29 44.63 63.23 89.42
C ARG A 29 45.61 62.07 89.21
N THR A 30 46.91 62.34 89.35
CA THR A 30 47.98 61.35 89.19
C THR A 30 48.40 60.78 90.54
N ASP A 31 48.62 61.65 91.52
CA ASP A 31 49.23 61.28 92.81
C ASP A 31 48.20 60.78 93.84
N GLY A 32 46.90 60.96 93.55
CA GLY A 32 45.83 60.82 94.53
C GLY A 32 45.79 61.99 95.52
N PHE A 33 44.76 62.02 96.37
CA PHE A 33 44.68 63.02 97.44
C PHE A 33 45.63 62.63 98.58
N SER A 34 46.52 63.55 98.94
CA SER A 34 47.37 63.44 100.13
C SER A 34 46.57 63.67 101.42
N SER A 35 47.15 63.33 102.58
CA SER A 35 46.55 63.61 103.89
C SER A 35 46.23 65.11 104.04
N GLY A 36 44.98 65.43 104.39
CA GLY A 36 44.49 66.81 104.50
C GLY A 36 43.04 66.97 104.05
N VAL A 37 42.62 68.21 103.78
CA VAL A 37 41.25 68.53 103.32
C VAL A 37 41.25 68.71 101.80
N ALA A 38 40.55 67.84 101.07
CA ALA A 38 40.31 67.99 99.64
C ALA A 38 39.18 69.00 99.37
N LYS A 39 39.29 69.82 98.33
CA LYS A 39 38.21 70.75 97.98
C LYS A 39 37.03 69.96 97.41
N SER A 40 35.81 70.32 97.80
CA SER A 40 34.59 69.65 97.34
C SER A 40 34.48 69.61 95.81
N GLN A 41 34.88 70.66 95.10
CA GLN A 41 34.90 70.70 93.63
C GLN A 41 35.86 69.70 92.97
N GLU A 42 36.94 69.32 93.65
CA GLU A 42 37.93 68.34 93.17
C GLU A 42 37.37 66.92 93.32
N LEU A 43 36.78 66.60 94.47
CA LEU A 43 36.11 65.31 94.71
C LEU A 43 34.86 65.14 93.85
N ASN A 44 34.02 66.17 93.76
CA ASN A 44 32.82 66.14 92.94
C ASN A 44 33.13 65.89 91.46
N LYS A 45 34.29 66.35 90.96
CA LYS A 45 34.72 66.09 89.59
C LYS A 45 34.99 64.60 89.36
N VAL A 46 35.69 63.94 90.30
CA VAL A 46 35.96 62.50 90.27
C VAL A 46 34.66 61.70 90.36
N TRP A 47 33.82 62.01 91.35
CA TRP A 47 32.53 61.33 91.52
C TRP A 47 31.62 61.49 90.31
N ARG A 48 31.54 62.70 89.73
CA ARG A 48 30.78 62.93 88.52
C ARG A 48 31.30 62.10 87.34
N GLN A 49 32.62 62.07 87.09
CA GLN A 49 33.16 61.29 85.97
C GLN A 49 32.88 59.79 86.13
N SER A 50 33.05 59.24 87.34
CA SER A 50 32.76 57.84 87.61
C SER A 50 31.27 57.52 87.53
N ALA A 51 30.41 58.31 88.19
CA ALA A 51 28.96 58.11 88.21
C ALA A 51 28.33 58.31 86.82
N ALA A 52 28.87 59.21 86.00
CA ALA A 52 28.43 59.40 84.62
C ALA A 52 28.69 58.15 83.76
N ILE A 53 29.86 57.52 83.88
CA ILE A 53 30.13 56.27 83.16
C ILE A 53 29.27 55.13 83.71
N ALA A 54 29.16 55.02 85.04
CA ALA A 54 28.35 53.98 85.69
C ALA A 54 26.88 54.05 85.24
N THR A 55 26.27 55.25 85.25
CA THR A 55 24.88 55.42 84.83
C THR A 55 24.68 55.10 83.36
N VAL A 56 25.59 55.48 82.46
CA VAL A 56 25.50 55.18 81.02
C VAL A 56 25.57 53.68 80.78
N VAL A 57 26.50 52.98 81.43
CA VAL A 57 26.65 51.53 81.29
C VAL A 57 25.44 50.80 81.88
N ALA A 58 24.99 51.18 83.07
CA ALA A 58 23.83 50.57 83.70
C ALA A 58 22.53 50.84 82.92
N GLN A 59 22.37 52.04 82.36
CA GLN A 59 21.25 52.37 81.49
C GLN A 59 21.26 51.51 80.22
N PHE A 60 22.42 51.36 79.58
CA PHE A 60 22.59 50.48 78.42
C PHE A 60 22.18 49.04 78.75
N ILE A 61 22.58 48.51 79.92
CA ILE A 61 22.18 47.17 80.37
C ILE A 61 20.67 47.09 80.57
N ALA A 62 20.10 48.04 81.32
CA ALA A 62 18.68 48.06 81.66
C ALA A 62 17.80 48.10 80.40
N GLU A 63 18.10 49.01 79.48
CA GLU A 63 17.34 49.18 78.23
C GLU A 63 17.51 47.99 77.28
N THR A 64 18.73 47.46 77.15
CA THR A 64 19.00 46.39 76.17
C THR A 64 18.51 45.02 76.65
N THR A 65 18.46 44.79 77.96
CA THR A 65 18.06 43.49 78.53
C THR A 65 16.67 43.48 79.14
N ASP A 66 16.02 44.65 79.28
CA ASP A 66 14.75 44.86 79.99
C ASP A 66 14.76 44.25 81.40
N LYS A 67 15.89 44.41 82.10
CA LYS A 67 16.09 43.95 83.48
C LYS A 67 16.66 45.06 84.34
N ASP A 68 16.19 45.12 85.58
CA ASP A 68 16.67 46.08 86.56
C ASP A 68 18.17 45.92 86.82
N VAL A 69 18.85 47.05 86.99
CA VAL A 69 20.26 47.14 87.35
C VAL A 69 20.34 47.81 88.71
N LEU A 70 20.48 46.98 89.74
CA LEU A 70 20.42 47.38 91.15
C LEU A 70 21.80 47.78 91.68
N ASP A 71 21.86 48.76 92.57
CA ASP A 71 23.09 49.16 93.28
C ASP A 71 23.22 48.39 94.60
N ASP A 72 23.37 47.06 94.51
CA ASP A 72 23.40 46.13 95.64
C ASP A 72 24.80 45.49 95.88
N GLY A 73 25.81 45.93 95.12
CA GLY A 73 27.16 45.40 95.16
C GLY A 73 27.36 44.06 94.42
N ASN A 74 26.35 43.54 93.71
CA ASN A 74 26.45 42.28 92.97
C ASN A 74 27.17 42.44 91.62
N LEU A 75 28.50 42.41 91.66
CA LEU A 75 29.35 42.53 90.47
C LEU A 75 29.11 41.42 89.43
N GLN A 76 28.74 40.21 89.85
CA GLN A 76 28.49 39.09 88.94
C GLN A 76 27.23 39.33 88.11
N ALA A 77 26.15 39.83 88.74
CA ALA A 77 24.93 40.21 88.05
C ALA A 77 25.17 41.35 87.07
N LEU A 78 25.92 42.38 87.48
CA LEU A 78 26.27 43.51 86.62
C LEU A 78 27.09 43.08 85.40
N GLN A 79 28.11 42.22 85.60
CA GLN A 79 28.94 41.68 84.50
C GLN A 79 28.11 40.83 83.54
N ALA A 80 27.26 39.94 84.06
CA ALA A 80 26.39 39.11 83.24
C ALA A 80 25.38 39.95 82.46
N GLY A 81 24.83 41.00 83.07
CA GLY A 81 23.98 42.00 82.44
C GLY A 81 24.67 42.69 81.27
N LEU A 82 25.89 43.18 81.47
CA LEU A 82 26.68 43.82 80.42
C LEU A 82 26.98 42.87 79.26
N LEU A 83 27.43 41.65 79.55
CA LEU A 83 27.72 40.66 78.51
C LEU A 83 26.46 40.32 77.70
N ASN A 84 25.32 40.19 78.35
CA ASN A 84 24.05 39.93 77.68
C ASN A 84 23.61 41.12 76.84
N ALA A 85 23.71 42.36 77.35
CA ALA A 85 23.41 43.57 76.59
C ALA A 85 24.25 43.66 75.31
N LEU A 86 25.55 43.39 75.40
CA LEU A 86 26.45 43.34 74.24
C LEU A 86 26.04 42.25 73.24
N ARG A 87 25.75 41.03 73.70
CA ARG A 87 25.31 39.92 72.82
C ARG A 87 23.99 40.23 72.12
N THR A 88 23.00 40.77 72.84
CA THR A 88 21.72 41.18 72.28
C THR A 88 21.92 42.26 71.21
N THR A 89 22.75 43.26 71.49
CA THR A 89 23.06 44.33 70.53
C THR A 89 23.72 43.77 69.27
N ILE A 90 24.73 42.90 69.41
CA ILE A 90 25.42 42.29 68.27
C ILE A 90 24.46 41.43 67.44
N ASN A 91 23.63 40.61 68.07
CA ASN A 91 22.66 39.76 67.37
C ASN A 91 21.56 40.57 66.66
N ALA A 92 21.19 41.74 67.20
CA ALA A 92 20.26 42.65 66.56
C ALA A 92 20.90 43.44 65.39
N SER A 93 22.20 43.72 65.48
CA SER A 93 22.92 44.59 64.54
C SER A 93 23.63 43.85 63.41
N VAL A 94 23.94 42.56 63.61
CA VAL A 94 24.59 41.70 62.60
C VAL A 94 23.61 40.60 62.21
N PRO A 95 22.80 40.80 61.15
CA PRO A 95 21.83 39.81 60.73
C PRO A 95 22.51 38.56 60.15
N ALA A 96 21.74 37.50 59.95
CA ALA A 96 22.16 36.39 59.10
C ALA A 96 22.33 36.91 57.66
N ALA A 97 23.38 36.46 56.97
CA ALA A 97 23.56 36.81 55.56
C ALA A 97 22.40 36.24 54.71
N SER A 98 21.94 37.01 53.74
CA SER A 98 20.98 36.59 52.72
C SER A 98 21.43 37.07 51.34
N LEU A 99 20.65 36.78 50.30
CA LEU A 99 20.93 37.26 48.94
C LEU A 99 20.90 38.80 48.82
N THR A 100 20.26 39.49 49.77
CA THR A 100 20.07 40.96 49.72
C THR A 100 20.58 41.68 50.95
N THR A 101 21.01 40.97 52.00
CA THR A 101 21.47 41.55 53.27
C THR A 101 22.81 40.94 53.67
N ALA A 102 23.83 41.79 53.86
CA ALA A 102 25.12 41.34 54.36
C ALA A 102 25.00 40.91 55.84
N GLY A 103 25.70 39.84 56.22
CA GLY A 103 25.60 39.26 57.56
C GLY A 103 26.58 38.12 57.80
N ILE A 104 26.38 37.38 58.89
CA ILE A 104 27.15 36.16 59.18
C ILE A 104 26.49 34.93 58.53
N THR A 105 27.29 34.01 57.99
CA THR A 105 26.81 32.76 57.37
C THR A 105 27.59 31.55 57.86
N LYS A 106 26.96 30.38 57.86
CA LYS A 106 27.62 29.10 58.09
C LYS A 106 28.21 28.58 56.79
N LEU A 107 29.37 27.94 56.85
CA LEU A 107 30.03 27.36 55.67
C LEU A 107 29.70 25.87 55.53
N SER A 108 29.49 25.41 54.30
CA SER A 108 29.21 24.00 53.98
C SER A 108 30.12 23.46 52.89
N ASN A 109 30.57 22.22 53.06
CA ASN A 109 31.33 21.46 52.06
C ASN A 109 30.43 20.56 51.18
N ALA A 110 29.13 20.53 51.43
CA ALA A 110 28.19 19.73 50.64
C ALA A 110 28.06 20.27 49.21
N THR A 111 28.01 19.39 48.23
CA THR A 111 27.90 19.73 46.80
C THR A 111 26.47 19.63 46.26
N ASP A 112 25.53 19.23 47.11
CA ASP A 112 24.14 18.89 46.82
C ASP A 112 23.16 19.54 47.82
N SER A 113 23.62 20.52 48.59
CA SER A 113 22.78 21.16 49.61
C SER A 113 21.81 22.16 49.00
N ASN A 114 20.54 22.08 49.43
CA ASN A 114 19.49 23.05 49.11
C ASN A 114 19.30 24.10 50.22
N ALA A 115 20.23 24.20 51.18
CA ALA A 115 20.11 25.12 52.30
C ALA A 115 20.39 26.56 51.86
N GLU A 116 19.45 27.48 52.10
CA GLU A 116 19.58 28.89 51.74
C GLU A 116 20.30 29.74 52.80
N ASN A 117 20.62 29.15 53.95
CA ASN A 117 21.27 29.82 55.09
C ASN A 117 22.74 29.42 55.30
N VAL A 118 23.37 28.82 54.28
CA VAL A 118 24.79 28.44 54.28
C VAL A 118 25.47 28.89 53.00
N ALA A 119 26.75 29.21 53.08
CA ALA A 119 27.59 29.48 51.91
C ALA A 119 28.47 28.28 51.58
N ALA A 120 28.67 28.02 50.29
CA ALA A 120 29.57 26.98 49.80
C ALA A 120 31.04 27.34 50.09
N THR A 121 31.83 26.36 50.51
CA THR A 121 33.29 26.53 50.64
C THR A 121 33.98 26.36 49.29
N SER A 122 35.24 26.82 49.20
CA SER A 122 36.12 26.51 48.07
C SER A 122 36.30 25.00 47.84
N LYS A 123 36.21 24.18 48.89
CA LYS A 123 36.24 22.72 48.80
C LYS A 123 35.01 22.16 48.08
N ALA A 124 33.81 22.64 48.41
CA ALA A 124 32.58 22.26 47.70
C ALA A 124 32.67 22.66 46.22
N VAL A 125 33.09 23.90 45.94
CA VAL A 125 33.27 24.40 44.57
C VAL A 125 34.29 23.56 43.80
N LYS A 126 35.42 23.21 44.43
CA LYS A 126 36.44 22.35 43.81
C LYS A 126 35.91 20.95 43.51
N ALA A 127 35.15 20.35 44.42
CA ALA A 127 34.55 19.02 44.20
C ALA A 127 33.57 19.02 43.02
N VAL A 128 32.74 20.07 42.88
CA VAL A 128 31.85 20.24 41.72
C VAL A 128 32.65 20.45 40.44
N TYR A 129 33.70 21.27 40.48
CA TYR A 129 34.59 21.48 39.35
C TYR A 129 35.25 20.18 38.89
N ASP A 130 35.82 19.40 39.81
CA ASP A 130 36.47 18.13 39.50
C ASP A 130 35.46 17.11 38.94
N LEU A 131 34.24 17.07 39.47
CA LEU A 131 33.16 16.24 38.92
C LEU A 131 32.81 16.65 37.49
N ALA A 132 32.66 17.96 37.23
CA ALA A 132 32.34 18.49 35.91
C ALA A 132 33.48 18.29 34.91
N SER A 133 34.74 18.49 35.31
CA SER A 133 35.91 18.28 34.45
C SER A 133 36.15 16.81 34.13
N ASN A 134 35.71 15.90 35.00
CA ASN A 134 35.81 14.46 34.81
C ASN A 134 34.59 13.85 34.11
N ILE A 135 33.66 14.66 33.58
CA ILE A 135 32.62 14.17 32.67
C ILE A 135 33.32 13.69 31.39
N HIS A 136 33.69 12.40 31.38
CA HIS A 136 34.21 11.72 30.22
C HIS A 136 33.04 11.38 29.29
N ILE A 137 32.93 12.14 28.20
CA ILE A 137 32.01 11.79 27.11
C ILE A 137 32.79 10.90 26.15
N ASN A 138 32.51 9.60 26.21
CA ASN A 138 33.11 8.64 25.29
C ASN A 138 32.59 8.86 23.86
N GLU A 139 33.39 8.50 22.86
CA GLU A 139 32.91 8.41 21.48
C GLU A 139 31.82 7.33 21.39
N ALA A 140 30.80 7.57 20.56
CA ALA A 140 29.79 6.54 20.34
C ALA A 140 30.37 5.42 19.48
N SER A 141 29.94 4.20 19.77
CA SER A 141 30.19 3.03 18.94
C SER A 141 28.88 2.29 18.71
N ILE A 142 28.94 1.20 17.94
CA ILE A 142 27.78 0.33 17.71
C ILE A 142 27.29 -0.38 19.00
N THR A 143 28.06 -0.36 20.08
CA THR A 143 27.71 -0.97 21.39
C THR A 143 27.75 0.01 22.56
N GLN A 144 28.29 1.22 22.39
CA GLN A 144 28.46 2.21 23.44
C GLN A 144 27.82 3.54 23.03
N LYS A 145 26.93 4.08 23.87
CA LYS A 145 26.38 5.42 23.67
C LYS A 145 27.48 6.46 23.91
N GLY A 146 27.54 7.48 23.05
CA GLY A 146 28.55 8.54 23.10
C GLY A 146 28.21 9.69 22.13
N ILE A 147 29.15 10.61 21.91
CA ILE A 147 29.05 11.66 20.89
C ILE A 147 29.66 11.18 19.57
N VAL A 148 29.11 11.66 18.44
CA VAL A 148 29.61 11.36 17.09
C VAL A 148 29.68 12.64 16.28
N GLN A 149 30.75 12.80 15.49
CA GLN A 149 30.83 13.86 14.49
C GLN A 149 30.06 13.48 13.23
N LEU A 150 29.29 14.42 12.69
CA LEU A 150 28.47 14.18 11.51
C LEU A 150 29.22 14.55 10.22
N ASN A 151 29.10 13.72 9.19
CA ASN A 151 29.71 13.93 7.88
C ASN A 151 28.65 13.89 6.76
N ASN A 152 28.73 14.85 5.84
CA ASN A 152 27.86 15.00 4.69
C ASN A 152 28.38 14.32 3.40
N ALA A 153 29.61 13.80 3.41
CA ALA A 153 30.22 13.12 2.27
C ALA A 153 29.60 11.74 2.05
N THR A 154 29.42 11.35 0.79
CA THR A 154 28.90 10.02 0.38
C THR A 154 30.00 9.00 0.12
N ASP A 155 31.25 9.42 0.18
CA ASP A 155 32.46 8.67 -0.19
C ASP A 155 33.54 8.75 0.91
N SER A 156 33.19 9.22 2.11
CA SER A 156 34.16 9.32 3.21
C SER A 156 34.61 7.93 3.70
N PRO A 157 35.92 7.69 3.85
CA PRO A 157 36.44 6.47 4.46
C PRO A 157 36.50 6.55 6.00
N ASN A 158 35.99 7.63 6.61
CA ASN A 158 36.12 7.85 8.06
C ASN A 158 35.06 7.07 8.85
N GLU A 159 35.50 6.05 9.58
CA GLU A 159 34.64 5.21 10.42
C GLU A 159 34.28 5.84 11.78
N ALA A 160 34.96 6.93 12.17
CA ALA A 160 34.67 7.65 13.42
C ALA A 160 33.55 8.70 13.28
N GLN A 161 32.95 8.83 12.09
CA GLN A 161 31.92 9.82 11.78
C GLN A 161 30.62 9.15 11.31
N ALA A 162 29.48 9.69 11.72
CA ALA A 162 28.18 9.22 11.25
C ALA A 162 27.73 10.01 10.01
N ALA A 163 27.11 9.31 9.07
CA ALA A 163 26.50 9.93 7.90
C ALA A 163 25.30 10.79 8.30
N THR A 164 25.16 11.97 7.67
CA THR A 164 23.96 12.80 7.84
C THR A 164 22.81 12.33 6.94
N PRO A 165 21.56 12.77 7.23
CA PRO A 165 20.44 12.60 6.29
C PRO A 165 20.73 13.14 4.88
N LYS A 166 21.57 14.18 4.76
CA LYS A 166 21.99 14.73 3.46
C LYS A 166 22.86 13.75 2.69
N ALA A 167 23.86 13.13 3.34
CA ALA A 167 24.69 12.09 2.73
C ALA A 167 23.83 10.89 2.30
N VAL A 168 22.96 10.42 3.19
CA VAL A 168 22.04 9.29 2.91
C VAL A 168 21.11 9.61 1.74
N LYS A 169 20.54 10.82 1.69
CA LYS A 169 19.70 11.26 0.56
C LYS A 169 20.49 11.30 -0.74
N ALA A 170 21.70 11.86 -0.73
CA ALA A 170 22.52 11.93 -1.94
C ALA A 170 22.89 10.54 -2.48
N ALA A 171 23.20 9.58 -1.59
CA ALA A 171 23.42 8.19 -1.97
C ALA A 171 22.15 7.54 -2.55
N ASN A 172 20.98 7.78 -1.95
CA ASN A 172 19.70 7.26 -2.42
C ASN A 172 19.27 7.87 -3.77
N ASP A 173 19.45 9.18 -3.96
CA ASP A 173 19.18 9.87 -5.22
C ASP A 173 20.08 9.32 -6.34
N ASN A 174 21.37 9.07 -6.05
CA ASN A 174 22.29 8.44 -7.00
C ASN A 174 21.83 7.03 -7.38
N ALA A 175 21.50 6.19 -6.40
CA ALA A 175 21.00 4.84 -6.64
C ALA A 175 19.72 4.83 -7.50
N SER A 176 18.79 5.76 -7.23
CA SER A 176 17.52 5.86 -7.95
C SER A 176 17.65 6.31 -9.41
N ARG A 177 18.75 7.00 -9.77
CA ARG A 177 19.01 7.47 -11.14
C ARG A 177 19.70 6.42 -12.02
N ARG A 178 20.30 5.37 -11.43
CA ARG A 178 20.95 4.31 -12.20
C ARG A 178 19.90 3.39 -12.81
N LEU A 179 20.05 3.14 -14.10
CA LEU A 179 19.17 2.32 -14.94
C LEU A 179 17.73 2.83 -14.94
N ASP A 180 17.57 4.16 -14.92
CA ASP A 180 16.27 4.80 -14.99
C ASP A 180 15.58 4.44 -16.31
N LYS A 181 14.40 3.81 -16.22
CA LYS A 181 13.60 3.36 -17.37
C LYS A 181 13.25 4.51 -18.31
N ALA A 182 13.04 5.72 -17.79
CA ALA A 182 12.72 6.87 -18.61
C ALA A 182 13.91 7.33 -19.49
N GLN A 183 15.14 6.98 -19.10
CA GLN A 183 16.34 7.32 -19.85
C GLN A 183 16.68 6.31 -20.96
N ASN A 184 15.94 5.20 -21.09
CA ASN A 184 16.13 4.18 -22.13
C ASN A 184 17.60 3.75 -22.30
N GLY A 185 18.34 3.64 -21.18
CA GLY A 185 19.75 3.25 -21.17
C GLY A 185 20.74 4.37 -21.56
N ALA A 186 20.33 5.64 -21.58
CA ALA A 186 21.24 6.78 -21.81
C ALA A 186 22.27 6.95 -20.67
N ASP A 187 21.93 6.50 -19.47
CA ASP A 187 22.75 6.51 -18.26
C ASP A 187 23.81 5.38 -18.22
N ILE A 188 23.75 4.43 -19.16
CA ILE A 188 24.72 3.33 -19.24
C ILE A 188 26.06 3.87 -19.76
N PRO A 189 27.14 3.88 -18.95
CA PRO A 189 28.41 4.49 -19.34
C PRO A 189 29.09 3.76 -20.51
N ASP A 190 29.03 2.42 -20.51
CA ASP A 190 29.53 1.58 -21.59
C ASP A 190 28.43 0.63 -22.06
N LYS A 191 27.70 1.05 -23.10
CA LYS A 191 26.62 0.28 -23.71
C LYS A 191 27.11 -1.01 -24.35
N ALA A 192 28.33 -1.04 -24.88
CA ALA A 192 28.88 -2.23 -25.53
C ALA A 192 29.25 -3.30 -24.50
N ALA A 193 29.89 -2.92 -23.39
CA ALA A 193 30.10 -3.81 -22.26
C ALA A 193 28.77 -4.29 -21.66
N PHE A 194 27.78 -3.41 -21.53
CA PHE A 194 26.44 -3.79 -21.07
C PHE A 194 25.80 -4.87 -21.97
N VAL A 195 25.77 -4.65 -23.29
CA VAL A 195 25.24 -5.60 -24.29
C VAL A 195 25.95 -6.96 -24.23
N ARG A 196 27.28 -6.96 -24.02
CA ARG A 196 28.07 -8.18 -23.82
C ARG A 196 27.69 -8.90 -22.53
N ASN A 197 27.59 -8.18 -21.42
CA ASN A 197 27.28 -8.74 -20.10
C ASN A 197 25.86 -9.34 -20.04
N ILE A 198 24.90 -8.80 -20.79
CA ILE A 198 23.54 -9.37 -20.92
C ILE A 198 23.43 -10.46 -22.00
N GLY A 199 24.54 -10.83 -22.66
CA GLY A 199 24.58 -11.92 -23.64
C GLY A 199 23.96 -11.58 -25.01
N LEU A 200 23.66 -10.31 -25.29
CA LEU A 200 23.03 -9.90 -26.56
C LEU A 200 24.02 -9.55 -27.67
N GLU A 201 25.33 -9.66 -27.44
CA GLU A 201 26.36 -9.33 -28.43
C GLU A 201 26.16 -10.10 -29.75
N LYS A 202 25.92 -11.42 -29.66
CA LYS A 202 25.65 -12.26 -30.84
C LYS A 202 24.38 -11.83 -31.57
N THR A 203 23.32 -11.53 -30.82
CA THR A 203 22.02 -11.10 -31.37
C THR A 203 22.13 -9.78 -32.10
N VAL A 204 22.83 -8.78 -31.52
CA VAL A 204 23.04 -7.47 -32.17
C VAL A 204 23.83 -7.65 -33.47
N LYS A 205 24.89 -8.47 -33.46
CA LYS A 205 25.66 -8.76 -34.66
C LYS A 205 24.82 -9.45 -35.74
N GLN A 206 24.04 -10.48 -35.36
CA GLN A 206 23.12 -11.16 -36.27
C GLN A 206 22.08 -10.20 -36.86
N ALA A 207 21.53 -9.28 -36.06
CA ALA A 207 20.55 -8.31 -36.50
C ALA A 207 21.15 -7.21 -37.40
N GLN A 208 22.38 -6.79 -37.15
CA GLN A 208 23.07 -5.81 -37.98
C GLN A 208 23.30 -6.32 -39.42
N ASP A 209 23.52 -7.62 -39.56
CA ASP A 209 23.76 -8.28 -40.84
C ASP A 209 22.49 -8.94 -41.44
N ALA A 210 21.34 -8.87 -40.76
CA ALA A 210 20.10 -9.48 -41.23
C ALA A 210 19.49 -8.65 -42.38
N MET A 211 19.24 -9.31 -43.52
CA MET A 211 18.63 -8.71 -44.71
C MET A 211 19.42 -7.48 -45.22
N ALA A 212 20.74 -7.63 -45.34
CA ALA A 212 21.60 -6.56 -45.80
C ALA A 212 21.12 -6.07 -47.17
N LYS A 213 20.76 -4.78 -47.28
CA LYS A 213 20.23 -4.19 -48.54
C LYS A 213 21.17 -4.39 -49.73
N SER A 214 22.48 -4.43 -49.48
CA SER A 214 23.50 -4.71 -50.49
C SER A 214 23.51 -6.16 -50.99
N ALA A 215 22.95 -7.10 -50.22
CA ALA A 215 22.89 -8.51 -50.57
C ALA A 215 21.72 -8.86 -51.49
N ASN A 216 20.72 -7.99 -51.66
CA ASN A 216 19.56 -8.19 -52.56
C ASN A 216 18.93 -9.60 -52.46
N GLY A 217 18.80 -10.15 -51.25
CA GLY A 217 18.23 -11.49 -51.00
C GLY A 217 19.22 -12.65 -51.21
N ALA A 218 20.50 -12.39 -51.43
CA ALA A 218 21.53 -13.42 -51.52
C ALA A 218 21.77 -14.15 -50.20
N ASP A 219 21.48 -13.47 -49.08
CA ASP A 219 21.58 -13.89 -47.68
C ASP A 219 20.36 -14.69 -47.19
N ILE A 220 19.33 -14.87 -48.04
CA ILE A 220 18.19 -15.73 -47.72
C ILE A 220 18.63 -17.19 -47.81
N GLU A 221 18.59 -17.89 -46.67
CA GLU A 221 19.04 -19.28 -46.54
C GLU A 221 18.26 -20.23 -47.47
N ASN A 222 16.92 -20.12 -47.49
CA ASN A 222 16.06 -20.89 -48.38
C ASN A 222 15.36 -19.98 -49.40
N LYS A 223 16.09 -19.63 -50.46
CA LYS A 223 15.57 -18.80 -51.56
C LYS A 223 14.33 -19.41 -52.22
N ALA A 224 14.26 -20.73 -52.35
CA ALA A 224 13.13 -21.40 -52.99
C ALA A 224 11.83 -21.21 -52.19
N HIS A 225 11.87 -21.45 -50.88
CA HIS A 225 10.73 -21.24 -50.00
C HIS A 225 10.37 -19.75 -49.85
N PHE A 226 11.36 -18.86 -49.85
CA PHE A 226 11.10 -17.42 -49.87
C PHE A 226 10.37 -16.99 -51.14
N VAL A 227 10.84 -17.43 -52.31
CA VAL A 227 10.23 -17.18 -53.63
C VAL A 227 8.79 -17.72 -53.68
N GLU A 228 8.54 -18.89 -53.10
CA GLU A 228 7.20 -19.46 -52.94
C GLU A 228 6.29 -18.60 -52.06
N ASN A 229 6.75 -18.18 -50.88
CA ASN A 229 5.97 -17.37 -49.95
C ASN A 229 5.61 -15.98 -50.50
N VAL A 230 6.51 -15.37 -51.27
CA VAL A 230 6.25 -14.06 -51.90
C VAL A 230 5.51 -14.19 -53.24
N GLY A 231 5.21 -15.41 -53.69
CA GLY A 231 4.54 -15.66 -54.98
C GLY A 231 5.37 -15.25 -56.20
N ALA A 232 6.70 -15.17 -56.06
CA ALA A 232 7.59 -14.91 -57.19
C ALA A 232 7.77 -16.20 -58.00
N TYR A 233 7.82 -16.07 -59.33
CA TYR A 233 8.08 -17.20 -60.22
C TYR A 233 9.54 -17.16 -60.71
N PRO A 234 10.18 -18.33 -60.91
CA PRO A 234 11.57 -18.39 -61.35
C PRO A 234 11.75 -17.75 -62.73
N LYS A 235 12.87 -17.04 -62.92
CA LYS A 235 13.23 -16.35 -64.18
C LYS A 235 13.48 -17.32 -65.35
N THR A 236 13.71 -18.60 -65.07
CA THR A 236 14.06 -19.63 -66.05
C THR A 236 13.22 -20.89 -65.84
N GLY A 237 12.90 -21.59 -66.93
CA GLY A 237 12.21 -22.89 -66.90
C GLY A 237 10.70 -22.87 -67.17
N GLY A 238 10.08 -21.70 -67.32
CA GLY A 238 8.71 -21.58 -67.83
C GLY A 238 8.65 -21.04 -69.25
N VAL A 239 7.55 -21.31 -69.94
CA VAL A 239 7.26 -20.76 -71.26
C VAL A 239 6.45 -19.49 -71.08
N VAL A 240 6.95 -18.37 -71.60
CA VAL A 240 6.19 -17.14 -71.70
C VAL A 240 5.62 -17.03 -73.10
N ASN A 241 4.31 -16.93 -73.21
CA ASN A 241 3.64 -16.71 -74.49
C ASN A 241 2.95 -15.33 -74.45
N GLY A 242 3.54 -14.33 -75.12
CA GLY A 242 3.04 -12.95 -75.20
C GLY A 242 4.07 -11.87 -74.85
N ASN A 243 3.59 -10.66 -74.52
CA ASN A 243 4.44 -9.48 -74.30
C ASN A 243 5.11 -9.50 -72.92
N VAL A 244 6.41 -9.27 -72.89
CA VAL A 244 7.21 -9.04 -71.67
C VAL A 244 7.75 -7.62 -71.71
N ASP A 245 7.65 -6.88 -70.61
CA ASP A 245 8.18 -5.51 -70.55
C ASP A 245 9.69 -5.47 -70.30
N ALA A 246 10.28 -4.26 -70.31
CA ALA A 246 11.71 -4.05 -70.11
C ALA A 246 12.24 -4.52 -68.73
N PHE A 247 11.35 -4.76 -67.77
CA PHE A 247 11.68 -5.22 -66.42
C PHE A 247 11.43 -6.73 -66.22
N GLY A 248 10.95 -7.43 -67.26
CA GLY A 248 10.70 -8.86 -67.22
C GLY A 248 9.30 -9.25 -66.73
N TYR A 249 8.36 -8.31 -66.59
CA TYR A 249 6.98 -8.60 -66.23
C TYR A 249 6.15 -9.00 -67.44
N ILE A 250 5.29 -9.99 -67.24
CA ILE A 250 4.35 -10.47 -68.26
C ILE A 250 3.20 -9.49 -68.34
N SER A 251 3.08 -8.83 -69.49
CA SER A 251 2.17 -7.72 -69.75
C SER A 251 1.19 -8.05 -70.86
N ALA A 252 0.16 -7.20 -71.05
CA ALA A 252 -0.89 -7.39 -72.05
C ALA A 252 -1.48 -8.81 -72.02
N ASN A 253 -1.61 -9.51 -73.14
CA ASN A 253 -2.20 -10.85 -73.17
C ASN A 253 -1.24 -11.99 -72.77
N GLY A 254 -0.09 -11.67 -72.16
CA GLY A 254 0.91 -12.65 -71.82
C GLY A 254 0.47 -13.70 -70.79
N ILE A 255 0.99 -14.92 -70.93
CA ILE A 255 0.75 -16.05 -70.03
C ILE A 255 2.10 -16.70 -69.68
N TYR A 256 2.29 -17.04 -68.41
CA TYR A 256 3.39 -17.89 -67.93
C TYR A 256 2.90 -19.31 -67.69
N GLU A 257 3.63 -20.30 -68.18
CA GLU A 257 3.39 -21.70 -67.87
C GLU A 257 4.63 -22.39 -67.35
N ALA A 258 4.53 -22.99 -66.16
CA ALA A 258 5.56 -23.85 -65.59
C ALA A 258 4.93 -24.89 -64.66
N GLY A 259 5.33 -26.15 -64.79
CA GLY A 259 4.94 -27.23 -63.86
C GLY A 259 3.44 -27.47 -63.72
N GLY A 260 2.68 -27.36 -64.81
CA GLY A 260 1.21 -27.53 -64.82
C GLY A 260 0.43 -26.36 -64.21
N LYS A 261 1.11 -25.29 -63.79
CA LYS A 261 0.49 -24.04 -63.32
C LYS A 261 0.56 -23.00 -64.43
N ARG A 262 -0.60 -22.42 -64.76
CA ARG A 262 -0.76 -21.33 -65.73
C ARG A 262 -1.06 -20.03 -65.00
N VAL A 263 -0.24 -19.02 -65.20
CA VAL A 263 -0.40 -17.69 -64.59
C VAL A 263 -0.70 -16.69 -65.68
N TYR A 264 -1.79 -15.97 -65.51
CA TYR A 264 -2.24 -14.96 -66.45
C TYR A 264 -1.72 -13.59 -66.05
N SER A 265 -1.47 -12.72 -67.04
CA SER A 265 -1.22 -11.31 -66.75
C SER A 265 -2.41 -10.69 -66.00
N PRO A 266 -2.22 -9.55 -65.30
CA PRO A 266 -3.31 -8.85 -64.60
C PRO A 266 -4.51 -8.51 -65.49
N VAL A 267 -4.29 -8.37 -66.81
CA VAL A 267 -5.29 -7.97 -67.79
C VAL A 267 -5.88 -9.12 -68.62
N ASN A 268 -5.36 -10.36 -68.49
CA ASN A 268 -5.79 -11.52 -69.28
C ASN A 268 -6.35 -12.68 -68.42
N LYS A 269 -7.28 -12.41 -67.51
CA LYS A 269 -7.85 -13.43 -66.61
C LYS A 269 -8.77 -14.42 -67.37
N PRO A 270 -8.79 -15.73 -67.03
CA PRO A 270 -9.64 -16.72 -67.68
C PRO A 270 -11.13 -16.48 -67.41
N ARG A 271 -12.00 -16.89 -68.34
CA ARG A 271 -13.47 -16.81 -68.17
C ARG A 271 -13.98 -18.05 -67.45
N ILE A 272 -15.15 -17.94 -66.82
CA ILE A 272 -15.77 -19.04 -66.03
C ILE A 272 -16.03 -20.29 -66.88
N ASP A 273 -16.31 -20.11 -68.18
CA ASP A 273 -16.59 -21.20 -69.12
C ASP A 273 -15.35 -22.06 -69.42
N ASP A 274 -14.15 -21.54 -69.15
CA ASP A 274 -12.88 -22.24 -69.38
C ASP A 274 -12.46 -23.13 -68.19
N ILE A 275 -13.25 -23.18 -67.11
CA ILE A 275 -12.99 -23.98 -65.91
C ILE A 275 -13.92 -25.20 -65.90
N VAL A 276 -13.46 -26.32 -66.45
CA VAL A 276 -14.20 -27.59 -66.43
C VAL A 276 -14.17 -28.20 -65.01
N LEU A 277 -15.29 -28.18 -64.30
CA LEU A 277 -15.49 -28.93 -63.06
C LEU A 277 -16.06 -30.33 -63.40
N GLY A 278 -15.30 -31.40 -63.09
CA GLY A 278 -15.58 -32.77 -63.55
C GLY A 278 -16.90 -33.42 -63.09
N ALA A 279 -17.20 -34.60 -63.66
CA ALA A 279 -18.45 -35.37 -63.58
C ALA A 279 -18.95 -35.83 -62.18
N TRP A 280 -18.28 -35.42 -61.11
CA TRP A 280 -18.71 -35.66 -59.71
C TRP A 280 -19.40 -34.44 -59.08
N SER A 281 -19.59 -33.37 -59.86
CA SER A 281 -20.20 -32.11 -59.40
C SER A 281 -21.73 -32.04 -59.59
N VAL A 282 -22.39 -33.12 -60.04
CA VAL A 282 -23.84 -33.13 -60.36
C VAL A 282 -24.60 -34.17 -59.52
N LEU A 283 -25.68 -33.78 -58.85
CA LEU A 283 -26.53 -34.65 -57.99
C LEU A 283 -27.13 -35.84 -58.78
N PRO A 284 -27.05 -37.11 -58.32
CA PRO A 284 -27.58 -38.27 -59.06
C PRO A 284 -29.09 -38.19 -59.37
N VAL A 285 -29.51 -38.82 -60.48
CA VAL A 285 -30.94 -38.94 -60.88
C VAL A 285 -31.72 -39.73 -59.82
N GLY A 286 -32.92 -39.28 -59.48
CA GLY A 286 -33.81 -39.97 -58.54
C GLY A 286 -33.56 -39.70 -57.06
N VAL A 287 -32.56 -38.90 -56.68
CA VAL A 287 -32.34 -38.51 -55.27
C VAL A 287 -33.31 -37.38 -54.88
N PRO A 288 -34.15 -37.55 -53.84
CA PRO A 288 -35.01 -36.48 -53.35
C PRO A 288 -34.18 -35.36 -52.71
N VAL A 289 -34.37 -34.12 -53.14
CA VAL A 289 -33.74 -32.94 -52.55
C VAL A 289 -34.78 -31.88 -52.16
N PRO A 290 -34.54 -31.10 -51.09
CA PRO A 290 -35.40 -29.98 -50.73
C PRO A 290 -35.37 -28.87 -51.78
N TRP A 291 -36.55 -28.41 -52.19
CA TRP A 291 -36.75 -27.32 -53.14
C TRP A 291 -37.71 -26.26 -52.58
N PRO A 292 -37.32 -24.97 -52.57
CA PRO A 292 -38.06 -23.94 -51.84
C PRO A 292 -39.33 -23.46 -52.54
N LEU A 293 -39.52 -23.75 -53.83
CA LEU A 293 -40.66 -23.25 -54.61
C LEU A 293 -41.69 -24.35 -54.89
N GLU A 294 -42.94 -23.95 -55.15
CA GLU A 294 -44.03 -24.88 -55.45
C GLU A 294 -43.80 -25.69 -56.74
N THR A 295 -43.25 -25.02 -57.76
CA THR A 295 -42.97 -25.59 -59.08
C THR A 295 -41.50 -26.04 -59.16
N PRO A 296 -41.22 -27.31 -59.49
CA PRO A 296 -39.86 -27.77 -59.74
C PRO A 296 -39.28 -27.11 -61.00
N PRO A 297 -37.95 -26.95 -61.11
CA PRO A 297 -37.30 -26.56 -62.36
C PRO A 297 -37.56 -27.57 -63.47
N ALA A 298 -37.37 -27.15 -64.72
CA ALA A 298 -37.42 -28.06 -65.87
C ALA A 298 -36.44 -29.23 -65.67
N GLY A 299 -36.87 -30.45 -65.98
CA GLY A 299 -36.08 -31.66 -65.76
C GLY A 299 -36.13 -32.22 -64.32
N TRP A 300 -36.95 -31.64 -63.44
CA TRP A 300 -37.19 -32.14 -62.08
C TRP A 300 -38.67 -32.46 -61.86
N LEU A 301 -38.95 -33.46 -61.04
CA LEU A 301 -40.31 -33.90 -60.71
C LEU A 301 -40.54 -33.85 -59.19
N LYS A 302 -41.77 -33.54 -58.77
CA LYS A 302 -42.16 -33.46 -57.37
C LYS A 302 -42.45 -34.84 -56.78
N CYS A 303 -41.96 -35.13 -55.59
CA CYS A 303 -42.27 -36.34 -54.82
C CYS A 303 -43.63 -36.22 -54.10
N ASN A 304 -44.71 -36.22 -54.89
CA ASN A 304 -46.10 -36.08 -54.42
C ASN A 304 -46.96 -37.32 -54.73
N GLY A 305 -46.33 -38.49 -54.92
CA GLY A 305 -47.05 -39.72 -55.24
C GLY A 305 -47.45 -39.87 -56.72
N SER A 306 -47.06 -38.94 -57.59
CA SER A 306 -47.42 -38.98 -59.02
C SER A 306 -46.73 -40.14 -59.76
N THR A 307 -47.41 -40.66 -60.77
CA THR A 307 -46.84 -41.62 -61.72
C THR A 307 -46.13 -40.89 -62.88
N PHE A 308 -45.16 -41.55 -63.49
CA PHE A 308 -44.51 -41.12 -64.73
C PHE A 308 -44.56 -42.26 -65.76
N VAL A 309 -44.32 -41.93 -67.03
CA VAL A 309 -44.45 -42.89 -68.13
C VAL A 309 -43.13 -43.63 -68.35
N ALA A 310 -43.19 -44.95 -68.59
CA ALA A 310 -42.02 -45.77 -68.93
C ALA A 310 -41.29 -45.20 -70.16
N GLY A 311 -39.95 -45.20 -70.12
CA GLY A 311 -39.10 -44.66 -71.19
C GLY A 311 -39.01 -43.13 -71.28
N GLN A 312 -39.88 -42.37 -70.59
CA GLN A 312 -39.80 -40.90 -70.58
C GLN A 312 -38.56 -40.40 -69.83
N TYR A 313 -38.19 -41.09 -68.75
CA TYR A 313 -37.02 -40.78 -67.92
C TYR A 313 -36.26 -42.08 -67.62
N PRO A 314 -35.43 -42.58 -68.55
CA PRO A 314 -34.83 -43.92 -68.46
C PRO A 314 -33.98 -44.16 -67.22
N GLU A 315 -33.25 -43.14 -66.75
CA GLU A 315 -32.44 -43.25 -65.53
C GLU A 315 -33.30 -43.18 -64.27
N LEU A 316 -34.41 -42.43 -64.29
CA LEU A 316 -35.34 -42.36 -63.17
C LEU A 316 -36.15 -43.67 -63.03
N GLU A 317 -36.49 -44.31 -64.15
CA GLU A 317 -37.15 -45.61 -64.20
C GLU A 317 -36.33 -46.71 -63.51
N LYS A 318 -35.00 -46.69 -63.68
CA LYS A 318 -34.11 -47.62 -62.96
C LYS A 318 -34.16 -47.45 -61.45
N VAL A 319 -34.37 -46.22 -60.97
CA VAL A 319 -34.41 -45.88 -59.54
C VAL A 319 -35.81 -46.11 -58.94
N TYR A 320 -36.87 -45.86 -59.70
CA TYR A 320 -38.27 -46.08 -59.31
C TYR A 320 -38.99 -47.03 -60.29
N PRO A 321 -38.77 -48.36 -60.20
CA PRO A 321 -39.34 -49.33 -61.15
C PRO A 321 -40.87 -49.43 -61.13
N SER A 322 -41.52 -48.95 -60.07
CA SER A 322 -42.98 -48.85 -59.98
C SER A 322 -43.57 -47.75 -60.86
N LEU A 323 -42.73 -46.95 -61.53
CA LEU A 323 -43.11 -45.77 -62.32
C LEU A 323 -43.88 -44.74 -61.51
N ARG A 324 -43.68 -44.73 -60.19
CA ARG A 324 -44.37 -43.85 -59.24
C ARG A 324 -43.37 -43.28 -58.25
N LEU A 325 -43.40 -41.96 -58.10
CA LEU A 325 -42.60 -41.27 -57.09
C LEU A 325 -43.21 -41.48 -55.69
N PRO A 326 -42.39 -41.50 -54.62
CA PRO A 326 -42.91 -41.50 -53.27
C PRO A 326 -43.71 -40.21 -53.00
N ASP A 327 -44.74 -40.30 -52.15
CA ASP A 327 -45.42 -39.12 -51.63
C ASP A 327 -44.75 -38.71 -50.33
N LEU A 328 -43.93 -37.66 -50.39
CA LEU A 328 -43.11 -37.17 -49.27
C LEU A 328 -43.67 -35.89 -48.65
N ARG A 329 -44.91 -35.51 -48.98
CA ARG A 329 -45.55 -34.32 -48.41
C ARG A 329 -45.86 -34.54 -46.94
N GLY A 330 -45.25 -33.73 -46.06
CA GLY A 330 -45.43 -33.83 -44.61
C GLY A 330 -44.75 -35.04 -43.97
N VAL A 331 -43.88 -35.76 -44.69
CA VAL A 331 -43.20 -36.95 -44.18
C VAL A 331 -41.71 -36.68 -44.04
N PHE A 332 -41.14 -37.02 -42.88
CA PHE A 332 -39.69 -37.03 -42.70
C PHE A 332 -39.07 -38.26 -43.36
N ILE A 333 -38.04 -38.05 -44.18
CA ILE A 333 -37.24 -39.15 -44.73
C ILE A 333 -36.31 -39.67 -43.62
N ARG A 334 -36.33 -40.98 -43.38
CA ARG A 334 -35.39 -41.66 -42.49
C ARG A 334 -34.47 -42.61 -43.26
N GLY A 335 -33.33 -42.94 -42.67
CA GLY A 335 -32.50 -44.04 -43.14
C GLY A 335 -33.23 -45.38 -43.04
N TRP A 336 -33.06 -46.22 -44.06
CA TRP A 336 -33.52 -47.61 -44.05
C TRP A 336 -32.52 -48.48 -43.28
N SER A 337 -33.02 -49.31 -42.37
CA SER A 337 -32.20 -50.23 -41.57
C SER A 337 -32.11 -51.58 -42.29
N ASP A 338 -31.17 -51.69 -43.22
CA ASP A 338 -30.92 -52.95 -43.96
C ASP A 338 -30.34 -54.06 -43.06
N ASP A 339 -29.79 -53.69 -41.90
CA ASP A 339 -29.30 -54.61 -40.86
C ASP A 339 -30.41 -55.20 -39.97
N GLY A 340 -31.65 -54.68 -40.07
CA GLY A 340 -32.80 -55.12 -39.30
C GLY A 340 -32.74 -54.82 -37.79
N LEU A 341 -31.80 -53.99 -37.32
CA LEU A 341 -31.65 -53.69 -35.88
C LEU A 341 -32.67 -52.65 -35.38
N ILE A 342 -33.12 -51.75 -36.25
CA ILE A 342 -34.10 -50.70 -35.92
C ILE A 342 -35.25 -50.79 -36.92
N ASP A 343 -36.51 -50.83 -36.44
CA ASP A 343 -37.72 -50.90 -37.28
C ASP A 343 -37.70 -52.14 -38.22
N ALA A 344 -37.40 -53.30 -37.62
CA ALA A 344 -37.15 -54.56 -38.32
C ALA A 344 -38.35 -55.02 -39.19
N GLY A 345 -38.05 -55.44 -40.42
CA GLY A 345 -39.05 -55.95 -41.37
C GLY A 345 -39.70 -54.87 -42.25
N ARG A 346 -39.31 -53.59 -42.11
CA ARG A 346 -39.85 -52.49 -42.92
C ARG A 346 -39.18 -52.38 -44.31
N PRO A 347 -39.92 -52.38 -45.42
CA PRO A 347 -39.35 -52.22 -46.76
C PRO A 347 -39.04 -50.75 -47.12
N LEU A 348 -38.11 -50.52 -48.05
CA LEU A 348 -37.82 -49.19 -48.63
C LEU A 348 -39.10 -48.52 -49.16
N LEU A 349 -39.17 -47.19 -49.05
CA LEU A 349 -40.28 -46.34 -49.50
C LEU A 349 -41.64 -46.62 -48.83
N SER A 350 -41.68 -47.40 -47.75
CA SER A 350 -42.91 -47.60 -46.97
C SER A 350 -43.22 -46.45 -46.01
N PHE A 351 -44.50 -46.10 -45.89
CA PHE A 351 -44.99 -45.15 -44.90
C PHE A 351 -45.12 -45.81 -43.52
N SER A 352 -44.83 -45.05 -42.46
CA SER A 352 -45.16 -45.42 -41.09
C SER A 352 -45.67 -44.17 -40.38
N ALA A 353 -46.76 -44.32 -39.63
CA ALA A 353 -47.30 -43.25 -38.81
C ALA A 353 -46.36 -42.93 -37.65
N ASP A 354 -46.58 -41.77 -37.03
CA ASP A 354 -45.87 -41.40 -35.82
C ASP A 354 -46.10 -42.44 -34.70
N THR A 355 -45.03 -42.72 -33.94
CA THR A 355 -45.09 -43.65 -32.82
C THR A 355 -44.32 -43.09 -31.64
N LEU A 356 -44.95 -43.07 -30.47
CA LEU A 356 -44.30 -42.68 -29.22
C LEU A 356 -43.72 -43.93 -28.53
N LYS A 357 -42.46 -43.88 -28.12
CA LYS A 357 -41.84 -44.99 -27.39
C LYS A 357 -42.61 -45.22 -26.08
N LYS A 358 -42.91 -46.49 -25.77
CA LYS A 358 -43.47 -46.86 -24.47
C LYS A 358 -42.58 -46.30 -23.37
N HIS A 359 -43.16 -45.50 -22.49
CA HIS A 359 -42.50 -44.96 -21.31
C HIS A 359 -43.49 -44.94 -20.15
N SER A 360 -42.96 -44.83 -18.93
CA SER A 360 -43.73 -44.66 -17.71
C SER A 360 -43.42 -43.29 -17.10
N HIS A 361 -44.41 -42.72 -16.42
CA HIS A 361 -44.19 -41.60 -15.51
C HIS A 361 -44.28 -42.15 -14.09
N SER A 362 -43.32 -41.79 -13.23
CA SER A 362 -43.50 -41.93 -11.78
C SER A 362 -43.94 -40.58 -11.21
N LEU A 363 -45.02 -40.60 -10.44
CA LEU A 363 -45.47 -39.43 -9.70
C LEU A 363 -45.04 -39.66 -8.25
N LEU A 364 -44.16 -38.79 -7.75
CA LEU A 364 -43.75 -38.81 -6.35
C LEU A 364 -44.76 -38.00 -5.53
N PHE A 365 -45.59 -38.68 -4.77
CA PHE A 365 -46.42 -38.04 -3.75
C PHE A 365 -45.60 -37.96 -2.46
N GLY A 366 -45.46 -36.76 -1.88
CA GLY A 366 -44.77 -36.56 -0.61
C GLY A 366 -45.45 -37.36 0.51
N TYR A 367 -44.67 -37.80 1.51
CA TYR A 367 -45.12 -38.63 2.63
C TYR A 367 -46.37 -38.05 3.32
N GLY A 368 -47.56 -38.54 2.93
CA GLY A 368 -48.78 -38.41 3.71
C GLY A 368 -48.60 -39.20 5.01
N ASN A 369 -48.96 -38.58 6.12
CA ASN A 369 -48.83 -39.06 7.50
C ASN A 369 -49.77 -40.24 7.86
N GLY A 370 -49.97 -41.18 6.93
CA GLY A 370 -50.55 -42.49 7.22
C GLY A 370 -52.05 -42.52 7.51
N HIS A 371 -52.79 -41.42 7.32
CA HIS A 371 -54.25 -41.39 7.45
C HIS A 371 -55.01 -40.86 6.23
N ASP A 372 -54.33 -40.21 5.29
CA ASP A 372 -54.88 -39.86 3.97
C ASP A 372 -54.08 -40.59 2.89
N THR A 373 -54.74 -41.49 2.16
CA THR A 373 -54.10 -42.30 1.12
C THR A 373 -53.63 -41.41 -0.05
N PRO A 374 -52.36 -41.54 -0.50
CA PRO A 374 -51.98 -41.01 -1.80
C PRO A 374 -52.81 -41.73 -2.86
N ALA A 375 -53.61 -40.97 -3.61
CA ALA A 375 -54.56 -41.50 -4.58
C ALA A 375 -53.85 -42.04 -5.83
N VAL A 376 -53.22 -43.22 -5.74
CA VAL A 376 -53.13 -44.13 -6.89
C VAL A 376 -53.14 -45.57 -6.38
N HIS A 377 -54.33 -46.12 -6.11
CA HIS A 377 -54.51 -47.57 -6.01
C HIS A 377 -54.46 -48.13 -7.44
N GLU A 378 -53.45 -48.94 -7.70
CA GLU A 378 -53.23 -49.66 -8.95
C GLU A 378 -54.23 -50.82 -9.04
N GLU A 379 -55.44 -50.57 -9.54
CA GLU A 379 -56.38 -51.68 -9.78
C GLU A 379 -57.12 -51.68 -11.12
N TYR A 380 -57.20 -50.58 -11.87
CA TYR A 380 -57.81 -50.63 -13.21
C TYR A 380 -57.10 -49.75 -14.22
N ARG A 381 -56.19 -50.36 -14.98
CA ARG A 381 -56.00 -49.97 -16.39
C ARG A 381 -57.28 -50.34 -17.15
N LYS A 382 -58.26 -49.44 -17.19
CA LYS A 382 -59.26 -49.43 -18.27
C LYS A 382 -59.54 -47.99 -18.68
N SER A 383 -59.12 -47.72 -19.92
CA SER A 383 -59.58 -46.72 -20.86
C SER A 383 -60.64 -45.71 -20.41
N ALA A 384 -60.27 -44.45 -20.61
CA ALA A 384 -61.10 -43.32 -21.00
C ALA A 384 -61.77 -42.47 -19.90
N SER A 385 -61.31 -41.22 -19.89
CA SER A 385 -62.02 -39.97 -19.58
C SER A 385 -62.50 -39.70 -18.15
N SER A 386 -62.01 -38.56 -17.62
CA SER A 386 -62.58 -37.68 -16.59
C SER A 386 -62.19 -37.85 -15.09
N VAL A 387 -61.19 -37.05 -14.69
CA VAL A 387 -60.93 -36.22 -13.47
C VAL A 387 -61.69 -36.48 -12.16
N SER A 388 -61.00 -36.34 -11.00
CA SER A 388 -61.62 -35.99 -9.71
C SER A 388 -60.69 -35.16 -8.78
N TYR A 389 -61.30 -34.32 -7.94
CA TYR A 389 -60.81 -33.06 -7.35
C TYR A 389 -60.13 -33.18 -5.97
N ALA A 390 -59.28 -32.19 -5.62
CA ALA A 390 -58.79 -31.96 -4.26
C ALA A 390 -59.80 -31.13 -3.44
N ALA A 391 -60.17 -31.62 -2.26
CA ALA A 391 -60.99 -30.87 -1.30
C ALA A 391 -60.13 -29.87 -0.50
N ALA A 392 -60.77 -28.78 -0.07
CA ALA A 392 -60.18 -27.52 0.42
C ALA A 392 -58.86 -27.65 1.23
N GLY A 393 -57.80 -27.02 0.69
CA GLY A 393 -56.51 -26.85 1.38
C GLY A 393 -55.31 -27.54 0.71
N SER A 394 -55.50 -28.33 -0.34
CA SER A 394 -54.44 -29.17 -0.92
C SER A 394 -54.36 -29.05 -2.46
N SER A 395 -53.16 -28.79 -2.99
CA SER A 395 -52.87 -28.70 -4.44
C SER A 395 -52.98 -30.06 -5.14
N GLY A 396 -53.74 -30.17 -6.24
CA GLY A 396 -53.82 -31.36 -7.10
C GLY A 396 -53.29 -31.11 -8.52
N LEU A 397 -52.67 -32.13 -9.14
CA LEU A 397 -52.05 -32.07 -10.48
C LEU A 397 -53.08 -32.41 -11.57
N TYR A 398 -53.39 -31.46 -12.46
CA TYR A 398 -54.26 -31.68 -13.63
C TYR A 398 -53.44 -32.15 -14.83
N ILE A 399 -53.84 -33.26 -15.47
CA ILE A 399 -53.23 -33.76 -16.70
C ILE A 399 -54.32 -33.75 -17.79
N SER A 400 -54.24 -32.82 -18.74
CA SER A 400 -55.08 -32.77 -19.94
C SER A 400 -54.29 -33.20 -21.18
N GLU A 401 -55.00 -33.63 -22.23
CA GLU A 401 -54.40 -33.79 -23.56
C GLU A 401 -54.15 -32.39 -24.14
N GLU A 402 -52.89 -31.93 -24.12
CA GLU A 402 -52.48 -30.67 -24.74
C GLU A 402 -51.45 -30.97 -25.85
N GLY A 403 -51.74 -30.55 -27.08
CA GLY A 403 -50.88 -30.81 -28.25
C GLY A 403 -51.63 -30.79 -29.59
N GLY A 404 -50.90 -30.95 -30.69
CA GLY A 404 -51.47 -31.13 -32.05
C GLY A 404 -51.55 -32.60 -32.47
N ASN A 405 -52.11 -32.89 -33.65
CA ASN A 405 -52.28 -34.25 -34.19
C ASN A 405 -50.98 -35.06 -34.39
N GLU A 406 -49.81 -34.43 -34.28
CA GLU A 406 -48.49 -35.04 -34.48
C GLU A 406 -47.46 -34.40 -33.53
N THR A 407 -46.53 -35.20 -33.01
CA THR A 407 -45.33 -34.69 -32.34
C THR A 407 -44.23 -34.45 -33.39
N ALA A 408 -44.14 -33.23 -33.93
CA ALA A 408 -43.17 -32.88 -34.97
C ALA A 408 -41.98 -32.06 -34.42
N PRO A 409 -40.73 -32.29 -34.89
CA PRO A 409 -39.63 -31.36 -34.62
C PRO A 409 -39.86 -30.03 -35.35
N CYS A 410 -39.33 -28.92 -34.80
CA CYS A 410 -39.37 -27.61 -35.46
C CYS A 410 -38.76 -27.71 -36.88
N ASN A 411 -39.54 -27.38 -37.91
CA ASN A 411 -39.13 -27.54 -39.30
C ASN A 411 -39.67 -26.43 -40.21
N ILE A 412 -39.05 -26.27 -41.38
CA ILE A 412 -39.52 -25.43 -42.49
C ILE A 412 -39.86 -26.35 -43.66
N ALA A 413 -41.04 -26.18 -44.25
CA ALA A 413 -41.52 -27.03 -45.34
C ALA A 413 -40.83 -26.68 -46.67
N PHE A 414 -40.20 -27.67 -47.29
CA PHE A 414 -39.70 -27.64 -48.67
C PHE A 414 -40.43 -28.71 -49.49
N ASN A 415 -40.53 -28.52 -50.80
CA ASN A 415 -40.91 -29.62 -51.68
C ASN A 415 -39.74 -30.58 -51.84
N TYR A 416 -39.99 -31.88 -51.75
CA TYR A 416 -39.03 -32.85 -52.24
C TYR A 416 -39.19 -33.00 -53.75
N ILE A 417 -38.10 -32.81 -54.48
CA ILE A 417 -38.04 -33.01 -55.93
C ILE A 417 -36.92 -33.98 -56.30
N VAL A 418 -37.07 -34.71 -57.39
CA VAL A 418 -36.04 -35.59 -57.96
C VAL A 418 -35.65 -35.11 -59.33
N ARG A 419 -34.36 -35.23 -59.66
CA ARG A 419 -33.87 -34.99 -61.01
C ARG A 419 -34.36 -36.13 -61.91
N ALA A 420 -34.89 -35.80 -63.08
CA ALA A 420 -35.46 -36.74 -64.03
C ALA A 420 -34.60 -36.93 -65.29
N ILE A 421 -33.65 -36.02 -65.57
CA ILE A 421 -32.75 -36.03 -66.72
C ILE A 421 -31.27 -36.04 -66.34
#